data_AF-A0A7C7YSM6-F1
#
_entry.id   AF-A0A7C7YSM6-F1
#
_cell.length_a   1.000
_cell.length_b   1.000
_cell.length_c   1.000
_cell.angle_alpha   90.00
_cell.angle_beta   90.00
_cell.angle_gamma   90.00
#
_symmetry.space_group_name_H-M   'P 1'
#
loop_
_entity.id
_entity.type
_entity.pdbx_description
1 polymer ?
#
loop_
_entity_poly.entity_id
_entity_poly.type
_entity_poly.pdbx_seq_one_letter_code
_entity_poly.pdbx_strand_id
1 'polypeptide(L)'
;MFIRCLFLLPFLSIAAAAQSAVRIEIREVDLVNQTFAIHADIASAVAGYQLDVSGVTVTAVHGGLAEAANFQTSFSCVSGPCRILSFGFGTQIATGSNGTLCVVEFDCPAADCFSGVTICLTQEVFADPTGTQLISEVGPCSAGIVGLSYCSGNGSATACPCANLSLTGGCANSSGAGGRLSAFGSLSAASDDITFSASGLLPGQPVLLFSANNAVAGGSGVLFGDGLRCAGGFVRRLGVSPPDAAGNASWGPGLRVVGGWNGGDIRRFQGWYRDPGGPCGSGFNLTQGLEVVFAP
;
A
#
# COMPACT_ATOMS: atom_id res chain seq x y z
N MET A 1 70.73 2.71 10.65
CA MET A 1 70.07 1.83 11.64
C MET A 1 68.64 2.31 11.83
N PHE A 2 67.71 1.88 10.97
CA PHE A 2 66.29 2.16 11.10
C PHE A 2 65.55 0.84 10.95
N ILE A 3 65.06 0.32 12.08
CA ILE A 3 64.30 -0.92 12.17
C ILE A 3 62.89 -0.63 11.63
N ARG A 4 62.53 -1.23 10.49
CA ARG A 4 61.14 -1.25 10.01
C ARG A 4 60.35 -2.18 10.94
N CYS A 5 59.58 -1.60 11.83
CA CYS A 5 58.62 -2.30 12.66
C CYS A 5 57.46 -2.80 11.78
N LEU A 6 57.43 -4.11 11.52
CA LEU A 6 56.34 -4.79 10.81
C LEU A 6 55.15 -4.89 11.77
N PHE A 7 54.19 -3.98 11.67
CA PHE A 7 52.91 -4.09 12.37
C PHE A 7 52.07 -5.18 11.69
N LEU A 8 52.11 -6.39 12.25
CA LEU A 8 51.07 -7.41 12.02
C LEU A 8 49.80 -6.90 12.72
N LEU A 9 48.89 -6.29 11.97
CA LEU A 9 47.52 -6.07 12.42
C LEU A 9 46.81 -7.44 12.47
N PRO A 10 46.24 -7.85 13.61
CA PRO A 10 45.45 -9.06 13.66
C PRO A 10 44.23 -8.86 12.74
N PHE A 11 44.07 -9.75 11.77
CA PHE A 11 42.81 -9.93 11.05
C PHE A 11 41.75 -10.28 12.09
N LEU A 12 41.09 -9.25 12.63
CA LEU A 12 39.86 -9.39 13.36
C LEU A 12 38.84 -9.86 12.32
N SER A 13 38.55 -11.16 12.32
CA SER A 13 37.43 -11.71 11.58
C SER A 13 36.18 -11.04 12.13
N ILE A 14 35.70 -10.02 11.42
CA ILE A 14 34.33 -9.55 11.56
C ILE A 14 33.50 -10.80 11.25
N ALA A 15 32.87 -11.37 12.27
CA ALA A 15 31.88 -12.42 12.07
C ALA A 15 30.86 -11.84 11.08
N ALA A 16 30.84 -12.39 9.87
CA ALA A 16 29.81 -12.05 8.91
C ALA A 16 28.48 -12.29 9.62
N ALA A 17 27.66 -11.24 9.74
CA ALA A 17 26.28 -11.41 10.19
C ALA A 17 25.69 -12.54 9.34
N ALA A 18 25.05 -13.52 9.98
CA ALA A 18 24.44 -14.65 9.27
C ALA A 18 23.45 -14.07 8.25
N GLN A 19 23.86 -14.05 6.98
CA GLN A 19 23.05 -13.51 5.90
C GLN A 19 21.87 -14.45 5.70
N SER A 20 20.66 -13.91 5.65
CA SER A 20 19.46 -14.70 5.36
C SER A 20 19.65 -15.41 4.02
N ALA A 21 19.40 -16.73 4.01
CA ALA A 21 19.53 -17.54 2.81
C ALA A 21 18.40 -17.23 1.81
N VAL A 22 17.25 -16.78 2.34
CA VAL A 22 16.11 -16.30 1.57
C VAL A 22 15.56 -15.06 2.27
N ARG A 23 15.34 -13.98 1.52
CA ARG A 23 14.57 -12.83 2.00
C ARG A 23 13.33 -12.66 1.14
N ILE A 24 12.16 -12.56 1.76
CA ILE A 24 10.89 -12.35 1.05
C ILE A 24 10.20 -11.09 1.51
N GLU A 25 9.45 -10.44 0.63
CA GLU A 25 8.59 -9.30 0.98
C GLU A 25 7.44 -9.15 0.00
N ILE A 26 6.36 -8.52 0.45
CA ILE A 26 5.21 -8.21 -0.39
C ILE A 26 5.51 -6.96 -1.21
N ARG A 27 5.25 -7.02 -2.52
CA ARG A 27 5.36 -5.91 -3.47
C ARG A 27 4.12 -5.87 -4.37
N GLU A 28 3.98 -4.77 -5.12
CA GLU A 28 3.00 -4.65 -6.20
C GLU A 28 1.56 -5.00 -5.77
N VAL A 29 1.14 -4.49 -4.60
CA VAL A 29 -0.23 -4.71 -4.11
C VAL A 29 -1.21 -3.91 -4.97
N ASP A 30 -2.01 -4.61 -5.75
CA ASP A 30 -3.07 -4.08 -6.59
C ASP A 30 -4.42 -4.50 -6.01
N LEU A 31 -5.12 -3.55 -5.39
CA LEU A 31 -6.44 -3.79 -4.81
C LEU A 31 -7.59 -3.77 -5.84
N VAL A 32 -7.31 -3.31 -7.07
CA VAL A 32 -8.30 -3.28 -8.16
C VAL A 32 -8.35 -4.66 -8.81
N ASN A 33 -7.18 -5.19 -9.17
CA ASN A 33 -7.05 -6.55 -9.73
C ASN A 33 -6.99 -7.63 -8.63
N GLN A 34 -6.93 -7.22 -7.37
CA GLN A 34 -6.85 -8.07 -6.19
C GLN A 34 -5.66 -9.04 -6.24
N THR A 35 -4.49 -8.50 -6.59
CA THR A 35 -3.24 -9.25 -6.71
C THR A 35 -2.11 -8.61 -5.90
N PHE A 36 -1.17 -9.41 -5.42
CA PHE A 36 0.13 -8.92 -4.96
C PHE A 36 1.24 -9.88 -5.35
N ALA A 37 2.47 -9.37 -5.45
CA ALA A 37 3.65 -10.18 -5.69
C ALA A 37 4.40 -10.46 -4.38
N ILE A 38 4.83 -11.70 -4.18
CA ILE A 38 5.86 -12.01 -3.18
C ILE A 38 7.20 -11.94 -3.90
N HIS A 39 8.03 -10.96 -3.57
CA HIS A 39 9.40 -10.85 -4.10
C HIS A 39 10.35 -11.64 -3.21
N ALA A 40 11.34 -12.30 -3.81
CA ALA A 40 12.37 -13.05 -3.09
C ALA A 40 13.78 -12.67 -3.56
N ASP A 41 14.71 -12.63 -2.60
CA ASP A 41 16.14 -12.65 -2.82
C ASP A 41 16.70 -13.97 -2.26
N ILE A 42 17.25 -14.82 -3.14
CA ILE A 42 17.57 -16.22 -2.83
C ILE A 42 19.09 -16.40 -2.89
N ALA A 43 19.75 -16.35 -1.73
CA ALA A 43 21.18 -16.54 -1.59
C ALA A 43 21.61 -18.02 -1.56
N SER A 44 20.66 -18.95 -1.35
CA SER A 44 20.88 -20.41 -1.39
C SER A 44 19.75 -21.11 -2.12
N ALA A 45 20.05 -22.17 -2.87
CA ALA A 45 19.04 -22.90 -3.64
C ALA A 45 17.87 -23.38 -2.76
N VAL A 46 16.66 -23.21 -3.28
CA VAL A 46 15.40 -23.57 -2.61
C VAL A 46 14.75 -24.71 -3.38
N ALA A 47 14.32 -25.77 -2.70
CA ALA A 47 13.56 -26.88 -3.30
C ALA A 47 12.08 -26.89 -2.87
N GLY A 48 11.72 -26.10 -1.86
CA GLY A 48 10.33 -25.90 -1.49
C GLY A 48 10.18 -24.84 -0.42
N TYR A 49 8.96 -24.35 -0.26
CA TYR A 49 8.60 -23.41 0.78
C TYR A 49 7.15 -23.57 1.22
N GLN A 50 6.89 -23.15 2.45
CA GLN A 50 5.56 -22.82 2.92
C GLN A 50 5.58 -21.45 3.58
N LEU A 51 4.45 -20.76 3.55
CA LEU A 51 4.24 -19.51 4.27
C LEU A 51 2.73 -19.29 4.47
N ASP A 52 2.39 -18.48 5.46
CA ASP A 52 1.01 -18.08 5.76
C ASP A 52 0.80 -16.63 5.34
N VAL A 53 -0.26 -16.40 4.55
CA VAL A 53 -0.75 -15.06 4.16
C VAL A 53 -1.93 -14.70 5.04
N SER A 54 -1.86 -13.55 5.70
CA SER A 54 -2.93 -13.02 6.55
C SER A 54 -3.46 -11.69 6.03
N GLY A 55 -4.68 -11.33 6.46
CA GLY A 55 -5.34 -10.07 6.11
C GLY A 55 -6.21 -10.12 4.85
N VAL A 56 -6.02 -11.14 4.02
CA VAL A 56 -6.81 -11.40 2.79
C VAL A 56 -7.13 -12.89 2.67
N THR A 57 -8.11 -13.22 1.83
CA THR A 57 -8.43 -14.60 1.46
C THR A 57 -7.77 -14.91 0.12
N VAL A 58 -6.77 -15.79 0.09
CA VAL A 58 -6.09 -16.18 -1.16
C VAL A 58 -7.04 -16.98 -2.06
N THR A 59 -7.10 -16.61 -3.34
CA THR A 59 -7.95 -17.23 -4.37
C THR A 59 -7.15 -17.95 -5.45
N ALA A 60 -5.91 -17.53 -5.70
CA ALA A 60 -4.97 -18.22 -6.58
C ALA A 60 -3.52 -17.87 -6.24
N VAL A 61 -2.59 -18.75 -6.63
CA VAL A 61 -1.15 -18.52 -6.55
C VAL A 61 -0.50 -19.06 -7.82
N HIS A 62 0.28 -18.24 -8.52
CA HIS A 62 0.86 -18.60 -9.82
C HIS A 62 2.12 -17.77 -10.14
N GLY A 63 2.82 -18.09 -11.23
CA GLY A 63 3.89 -17.28 -11.77
C GLY A 63 5.20 -17.27 -10.97
N GLY A 64 6.10 -16.41 -11.41
CA GLY A 64 7.36 -16.12 -10.72
C GLY A 64 8.40 -17.24 -10.80
N LEU A 65 9.38 -17.15 -9.90
CA LEU A 65 10.49 -18.10 -9.79
C LEU A 65 10.01 -19.52 -9.46
N ALA A 66 8.92 -19.66 -8.70
CA ALA A 66 8.35 -20.96 -8.36
C ALA A 66 7.86 -21.70 -9.61
N GLU A 67 7.06 -21.04 -10.45
CA GLU A 67 6.57 -21.64 -11.70
C GLU A 67 7.72 -21.88 -12.69
N ALA A 68 8.64 -20.93 -12.82
CA ALA A 68 9.82 -21.09 -13.68
C ALA A 68 10.72 -22.28 -13.27
N ALA A 69 10.74 -22.62 -11.98
CA ALA A 69 11.43 -23.79 -11.45
C ALA A 69 10.57 -25.08 -11.48
N ASN A 70 9.38 -25.04 -12.09
CA ASN A 70 8.42 -26.14 -12.16
C ASN A 70 7.96 -26.63 -10.78
N PHE A 71 7.77 -25.71 -9.82
CA PHE A 71 7.20 -26.08 -8.53
C PHE A 71 5.71 -26.34 -8.65
N GLN A 72 5.22 -27.30 -7.86
CA GLN A 72 3.79 -27.51 -7.67
C GLN A 72 3.34 -26.69 -6.47
N THR A 73 2.45 -25.72 -6.72
CA THR A 73 1.93 -24.82 -5.69
C THR A 73 0.49 -25.18 -5.33
N SER A 74 0.18 -25.16 -4.04
CA SER A 74 -1.17 -25.32 -3.49
C SER A 74 -1.38 -24.31 -2.36
N PHE A 75 -2.63 -23.96 -2.08
CA PHE A 75 -2.96 -23.10 -0.95
C PHE A 75 -4.22 -23.58 -0.22
N SER A 76 -4.37 -23.18 1.04
CA SER A 76 -5.49 -23.56 1.90
C SER A 76 -5.79 -22.46 2.93
N CYS A 77 -7.06 -22.05 3.01
CA CYS A 77 -7.52 -20.96 3.88
C CYS A 77 -8.52 -21.41 4.98
N VAL A 78 -8.58 -22.72 5.29
CA VAL A 78 -9.69 -23.32 6.04
C VAL A 78 -9.56 -23.18 7.57
N SER A 79 -8.40 -22.77 8.08
CA SER A 79 -8.12 -22.76 9.54
C SER A 79 -7.15 -21.64 9.95
N GLY A 80 -7.46 -20.40 9.59
CA GLY A 80 -6.65 -19.23 9.93
C GLY A 80 -6.06 -18.55 8.69
N PRO A 81 -4.85 -17.96 8.76
CA PRO A 81 -4.22 -17.37 7.58
C PRO A 81 -4.07 -18.41 6.46
N CYS A 82 -4.11 -17.96 5.22
CA CYS A 82 -4.00 -18.82 4.05
C CYS A 82 -2.59 -19.38 3.92
N ARG A 83 -2.44 -20.68 4.12
CA ARG A 83 -1.18 -21.41 3.91
C ARG A 83 -0.95 -21.56 2.42
N ILE A 84 0.16 -21.05 1.91
CA ILE A 84 0.72 -21.37 0.60
C ILE A 84 1.82 -22.40 0.82
N LEU A 85 1.80 -23.47 0.02
CA LEU A 85 2.80 -24.53 0.01
C LEU A 85 3.22 -24.79 -1.43
N SER A 86 4.52 -24.76 -1.69
CA SER A 86 5.09 -24.93 -3.02
C SER A 86 6.36 -25.77 -2.95
N PHE A 87 6.52 -26.76 -3.81
CA PHE A 87 7.71 -27.61 -3.83
C PHE A 87 8.06 -28.05 -5.25
N GLY A 88 9.35 -28.25 -5.49
CA GLY A 88 9.89 -28.86 -6.70
C GLY A 88 10.28 -30.32 -6.46
N PHE A 89 9.64 -31.26 -7.16
CA PHE A 89 10.08 -32.66 -7.12
C PHE A 89 11.30 -32.86 -8.02
N GLY A 90 12.50 -32.84 -7.42
CA GLY A 90 13.76 -32.95 -8.17
C GLY A 90 14.14 -31.69 -8.95
N THR A 91 13.44 -30.58 -8.69
CA THR A 91 13.75 -29.24 -9.21
C THR A 91 14.03 -28.27 -8.07
N GLN A 92 14.65 -27.14 -8.40
CA GLN A 92 15.02 -26.12 -7.41
C GLN A 92 15.00 -24.74 -8.05
N ILE A 93 14.73 -23.72 -7.24
CA ILE A 93 15.05 -22.33 -7.58
C ILE A 93 16.54 -22.13 -7.33
N ALA A 94 17.26 -21.61 -8.32
CA ALA A 94 18.71 -21.53 -8.28
C ALA A 94 19.22 -20.50 -7.26
N THR A 95 20.37 -20.80 -6.67
CA THR A 95 21.14 -19.83 -5.88
C THR A 95 21.41 -18.55 -6.68
N GLY A 96 21.25 -17.39 -6.03
CA GLY A 96 21.42 -16.07 -6.63
C GLY A 96 20.20 -15.54 -7.38
N SER A 97 19.07 -16.26 -7.35
CA SER A 97 17.82 -15.79 -7.98
C SER A 97 17.25 -14.60 -7.22
N ASN A 98 16.81 -13.56 -7.94
CA ASN A 98 16.15 -12.39 -7.38
C ASN A 98 14.97 -12.01 -8.27
N GLY A 99 13.78 -11.82 -7.69
CA GLY A 99 12.58 -11.53 -8.46
C GLY A 99 11.29 -11.91 -7.74
N THR A 100 10.16 -11.82 -8.46
CA THR A 100 8.88 -12.33 -7.99
C THR A 100 8.95 -13.84 -7.79
N LEU A 101 8.81 -14.30 -6.55
CA LEU A 101 8.70 -15.71 -6.19
C LEU A 101 7.41 -16.31 -6.74
N CYS A 102 6.28 -15.65 -6.47
CA CYS A 102 4.96 -15.95 -7.02
C CYS A 102 4.05 -14.72 -6.92
N VAL A 103 3.01 -14.70 -7.75
CA VAL A 103 1.89 -13.76 -7.70
C VAL A 103 0.74 -14.44 -6.95
N VAL A 104 0.09 -13.68 -6.07
CA VAL A 104 -1.02 -14.14 -5.25
C VAL A 104 -2.25 -13.31 -5.60
N GLU A 105 -3.31 -13.97 -6.05
CA GLU A 105 -4.64 -13.38 -6.15
C GLU A 105 -5.37 -13.57 -4.82
N PHE A 106 -6.19 -12.60 -4.46
CA PHE A 106 -6.92 -12.63 -3.20
C PHE A 106 -8.32 -12.01 -3.32
N ASP A 107 -9.12 -12.19 -2.27
CA ASP A 107 -10.36 -11.48 -2.03
C ASP A 107 -10.31 -10.82 -0.64
N CYS A 108 -11.06 -9.73 -0.48
CA CYS A 108 -11.05 -8.90 0.70
C CYS A 108 -12.17 -9.27 1.68
N PRO A 109 -11.88 -9.44 2.99
CA PRO A 109 -12.89 -9.85 3.98
C PRO A 109 -14.09 -8.88 4.11
N ALA A 110 -13.90 -7.59 3.79
CA ALA A 110 -14.93 -6.57 3.91
C ALA A 110 -15.80 -6.40 2.64
N ALA A 111 -15.69 -7.29 1.65
CA ALA A 111 -16.28 -7.18 0.30
C ALA A 111 -15.78 -5.98 -0.53
N ASP A 112 -15.08 -5.02 0.08
CA ASP A 112 -14.25 -4.02 -0.60
C ASP A 112 -12.81 -4.06 -0.07
N CYS A 113 -11.84 -3.96 -0.98
CA CYS A 113 -10.42 -3.83 -0.61
C CYS A 113 -10.05 -2.39 -0.21
N PHE A 114 -10.93 -1.44 -0.49
CA PHE A 114 -10.71 0.00 -0.33
C PHE A 114 -10.92 0.49 1.10
N SER A 115 -11.48 -0.36 1.97
CA SER A 115 -11.63 -0.08 3.41
C SER A 115 -10.32 -0.12 4.18
N GLY A 116 -9.24 -0.64 3.58
CA GLY A 116 -7.91 -0.74 4.18
C GLY A 116 -7.59 -2.18 4.51
N VAL A 117 -6.72 -2.78 3.71
CA VAL A 117 -6.23 -4.14 3.92
C VAL A 117 -4.77 -4.10 4.34
N THR A 118 -4.40 -4.93 5.30
CA THR A 118 -3.01 -5.13 5.71
C THR A 118 -2.66 -6.59 5.50
N ILE A 119 -1.77 -6.85 4.55
CA ILE A 119 -1.35 -8.18 4.16
C ILE A 119 -0.02 -8.48 4.85
N CYS A 120 0.08 -9.60 5.57
CA CYS A 120 1.33 -10.02 6.20
C CYS A 120 1.67 -11.45 5.81
N LEU A 121 2.96 -11.72 5.61
CA LEU A 121 3.52 -13.06 5.50
C LEU A 121 4.02 -13.50 6.88
N THR A 122 3.74 -14.75 7.26
CA THR A 122 4.15 -15.33 8.54
C THR A 122 4.42 -16.82 8.38
N GLN A 123 5.00 -17.46 9.41
CA GLN A 123 5.21 -18.93 9.44
C GLN A 123 5.95 -19.46 8.21
N GLU A 124 6.89 -18.67 7.69
CA GLU A 124 7.65 -19.03 6.52
C GLU A 124 8.66 -20.13 6.85
N VAL A 125 8.76 -21.12 5.97
CA VAL A 125 9.75 -22.18 6.04
C VAL A 125 10.22 -22.41 4.61
N PHE A 126 11.52 -22.27 4.38
CA PHE A 126 12.16 -22.61 3.12
C PHE A 126 13.03 -23.84 3.34
N ALA A 127 13.04 -24.75 2.38
CA ALA A 127 13.88 -25.95 2.41
C ALA A 127 14.86 -25.94 1.25
N ASP A 128 16.09 -26.35 1.51
CA ASP A 128 17.09 -26.59 0.49
C ASP A 128 16.85 -27.94 -0.22
N PRO A 129 17.61 -28.25 -1.29
CA PRO A 129 17.49 -29.53 -2.03
C PRO A 129 17.80 -30.78 -1.22
N THR A 130 18.42 -30.65 -0.05
CA THR A 130 18.71 -31.76 0.87
C THR A 130 17.59 -31.97 1.89
N GLY A 131 16.58 -31.09 1.91
CA GLY A 131 15.47 -31.09 2.87
C GLY A 131 15.79 -30.34 4.17
N THR A 132 16.90 -29.59 4.23
CA THR A 132 17.27 -28.80 5.41
C THR A 132 16.57 -27.44 5.36
N GLN A 133 16.04 -26.99 6.50
CA GLN A 133 15.43 -25.67 6.61
C GLN A 133 16.48 -24.56 6.45
N LEU A 134 16.18 -23.61 5.58
CA LEU A 134 16.97 -22.40 5.33
C LEU A 134 16.56 -21.27 6.30
N ILE A 135 17.53 -20.43 6.64
CA ILE A 135 17.27 -19.21 7.41
C ILE A 135 16.60 -18.19 6.48
N SER A 136 15.37 -17.83 6.80
CA SER A 136 14.56 -16.86 6.06
C SER A 136 14.41 -15.54 6.80
N GLU A 137 14.18 -14.47 6.05
CA GLU A 137 13.76 -13.17 6.56
C GLU A 137 12.50 -12.70 5.82
N VAL A 138 11.52 -12.21 6.57
CA VAL A 138 10.27 -11.68 6.02
C VAL A 138 10.22 -10.17 6.19
N GLY A 139 9.88 -9.48 5.12
CA GLY A 139 9.65 -8.04 5.10
C GLY A 139 8.42 -7.62 5.92
N PRO A 140 8.20 -6.31 6.08
CA PRO A 140 7.05 -5.80 6.82
C PRO A 140 5.73 -6.18 6.13
N CYS A 141 4.63 -6.14 6.89
CA CYS A 141 3.30 -6.21 6.31
C CYS A 141 3.10 -5.08 5.29
N SER A 142 2.42 -5.39 4.18
CA SER A 142 2.06 -4.40 3.17
C SER A 142 0.63 -3.92 3.39
N ALA A 143 0.45 -2.61 3.51
CA ALA A 143 -0.88 -2.01 3.47
C ALA A 143 -1.29 -1.86 2.00
N GLY A 144 -2.49 -2.34 1.65
CA GLY A 144 -3.05 -2.11 0.32
C GLY A 144 -3.39 -0.64 0.06
N ILE A 145 -3.53 0.17 1.12
CA ILE A 145 -3.67 1.62 1.02
C ILE A 145 -2.30 2.26 1.30
N VAL A 146 -1.88 3.17 0.44
CA VAL A 146 -0.71 4.04 0.67
C VAL A 146 -1.14 5.41 1.20
N GLY A 147 -0.34 5.93 2.13
CA GLY A 147 -0.56 7.23 2.76
C GLY A 147 -1.34 7.17 4.08
N LEU A 148 -1.28 8.29 4.81
CA LEU A 148 -1.89 8.48 6.12
C LEU A 148 -3.10 9.40 6.01
N SER A 149 -4.27 8.89 6.39
CA SER A 149 -5.46 9.73 6.50
C SER A 149 -5.34 10.68 7.70
N TYR A 150 -5.77 11.92 7.52
CA TYR A 150 -5.80 12.93 8.57
C TYR A 150 -7.00 13.86 8.37
N CYS A 151 -7.29 14.73 9.36
CA CYS A 151 -8.35 15.72 9.26
C CYS A 151 -9.73 15.10 8.96
N SER A 152 -10.11 14.09 9.76
CA SER A 152 -11.38 13.37 9.61
C SER A 152 -12.57 14.15 10.16
N GLY A 153 -13.76 13.92 9.59
CA GLY A 153 -15.02 14.53 10.02
C GLY A 153 -15.64 13.93 11.29
N ASN A 154 -14.91 13.07 12.02
CA ASN A 154 -15.40 12.37 13.21
C ASN A 154 -15.34 13.21 14.51
N GLY A 155 -14.89 14.47 14.42
CA GLY A 155 -14.73 15.37 15.58
C GLY A 155 -13.38 15.31 16.27
N SER A 156 -12.43 14.47 15.80
CA SER A 156 -11.03 14.50 16.28
C SER A 156 -10.20 15.63 15.67
N ALA A 157 -10.66 16.19 14.54
CA ALA A 157 -10.09 17.35 13.88
C ALA A 157 -10.88 18.63 14.26
N THR A 158 -10.81 19.69 13.45
CA THR A 158 -11.73 20.82 13.58
C THR A 158 -13.18 20.33 13.47
N ALA A 159 -14.08 20.83 14.31
CA ALA A 159 -15.48 20.42 14.28
C ALA A 159 -16.13 20.71 12.92
N CYS A 160 -16.95 19.78 12.43
CA CYS A 160 -17.67 19.96 11.17
C CYS A 160 -18.65 21.15 11.25
N PRO A 161 -18.73 21.99 10.19
CA PRO A 161 -19.34 23.32 10.24
C PRO A 161 -20.82 23.33 10.64
N CYS A 162 -21.58 22.28 10.35
CA CYS A 162 -23.02 22.19 10.63
C CYS A 162 -23.36 21.01 11.54
N ALA A 163 -22.44 20.65 12.44
CA ALA A 163 -22.53 19.45 13.28
C ALA A 163 -22.75 18.15 12.47
N ASN A 164 -22.37 18.17 11.20
CA ASN A 164 -22.46 17.06 10.25
C ASN A 164 -21.24 16.13 10.37
N LEU A 165 -21.09 15.53 11.55
CA LEU A 165 -20.02 14.57 11.81
C LEU A 165 -20.20 13.31 10.97
N SER A 166 -19.09 12.67 10.61
CA SER A 166 -19.07 11.37 9.92
C SER A 166 -17.98 10.48 10.49
N LEU A 167 -18.29 9.19 10.60
CA LEU A 167 -17.29 8.15 10.94
C LEU A 167 -16.49 7.70 9.72
N THR A 168 -16.93 8.05 8.52
CA THR A 168 -16.25 7.71 7.25
C THR A 168 -15.68 8.99 6.64
N GLY A 169 -14.35 9.09 6.55
CA GLY A 169 -13.68 10.18 5.83
C GLY A 169 -13.90 11.60 6.40
N GLY A 170 -14.28 12.54 5.52
CA GLY A 170 -14.53 13.95 5.82
C GLY A 170 -15.88 14.20 6.50
N CYS A 171 -16.35 15.45 6.57
CA CYS A 171 -17.68 15.74 7.14
C CYS A 171 -18.80 15.16 6.27
N ALA A 172 -19.93 14.82 6.89
CA ALA A 172 -21.06 14.19 6.21
C ALA A 172 -21.64 15.11 5.12
N ASN A 173 -21.93 14.56 3.95
CA ASN A 173 -22.64 15.21 2.85
C ASN A 173 -24.16 14.98 2.96
N SER A 174 -24.93 15.45 1.97
CA SER A 174 -26.40 15.30 1.94
C SER A 174 -26.92 13.86 2.02
N SER A 175 -26.11 12.84 1.73
CA SER A 175 -26.47 11.43 1.93
C SER A 175 -26.26 10.92 3.37
N GLY A 176 -25.60 11.72 4.21
CA GLY A 176 -25.17 11.34 5.56
C GLY A 176 -23.79 10.67 5.61
N ALA A 177 -23.19 10.29 4.47
CA ALA A 177 -21.83 9.75 4.39
C ALA A 177 -20.79 10.88 4.34
N GLY A 178 -19.61 10.67 4.93
CA GLY A 178 -18.45 11.52 4.67
C GLY A 178 -17.61 10.97 3.52
N GLY A 179 -17.18 11.85 2.63
CA GLY A 179 -16.32 11.45 1.51
C GLY A 179 -14.99 10.91 2.01
N ARG A 180 -14.59 9.73 1.55
CA ARG A 180 -13.32 9.10 1.92
C ARG A 180 -12.38 9.09 0.72
N LEU A 181 -11.14 9.55 0.89
CA LEU A 181 -10.06 9.42 -0.09
C LEU A 181 -9.04 8.37 0.39
N SER A 182 -8.69 7.44 -0.49
CA SER A 182 -7.64 6.44 -0.29
C SER A 182 -6.70 6.45 -1.51
N ALA A 183 -5.47 5.99 -1.33
CA ALA A 183 -4.54 5.79 -2.44
C ALA A 183 -3.97 4.37 -2.43
N PHE A 184 -3.55 3.88 -3.60
CA PHE A 184 -3.10 2.51 -3.85
C PHE A 184 -1.89 2.55 -4.80
N GLY A 185 -1.18 1.44 -4.95
CA GLY A 185 0.06 1.36 -5.72
C GLY A 185 1.30 1.49 -4.85
N SER A 186 2.39 2.04 -5.38
CA SER A 186 3.64 2.20 -4.63
C SER A 186 3.85 3.63 -4.12
N LEU A 187 4.77 3.78 -3.15
CA LEU A 187 5.29 5.08 -2.75
C LEU A 187 6.38 5.60 -3.70
N SER A 188 6.84 4.83 -4.69
CA SER A 188 7.93 5.26 -5.56
C SER A 188 7.46 6.33 -6.55
N ALA A 189 8.08 7.50 -6.48
CA ALA A 189 7.87 8.55 -7.46
C ALA A 189 8.35 8.09 -8.85
N ALA A 190 9.42 7.31 -8.95
CA ALA A 190 9.90 6.81 -10.23
C ALA A 190 8.86 5.93 -10.95
N SER A 191 8.17 5.06 -10.22
CA SER A 191 7.14 4.15 -10.76
C SER A 191 5.91 4.89 -11.31
N ASP A 192 5.51 6.01 -10.70
CA ASP A 192 4.31 6.79 -11.09
C ASP A 192 3.02 5.93 -11.19
N ASP A 193 2.91 4.94 -10.31
CA ASP A 193 1.85 3.92 -10.31
C ASP A 193 0.76 4.20 -9.26
N ILE A 194 0.87 5.31 -8.51
CA ILE A 194 -0.11 5.65 -7.49
C ILE A 194 -1.48 5.95 -8.12
N THR A 195 -2.51 5.28 -7.61
CA THR A 195 -3.91 5.55 -7.94
C THR A 195 -4.63 6.08 -6.71
N PHE A 196 -5.64 6.91 -6.93
CA PHE A 196 -6.50 7.43 -5.87
C PHE A 196 -7.92 6.94 -6.10
N SER A 197 -8.59 6.56 -5.03
CA SER A 197 -10.02 6.24 -5.03
C SER A 197 -10.72 7.09 -3.97
N ALA A 198 -11.83 7.71 -4.34
CA ALA A 198 -12.72 8.37 -3.42
C ALA A 198 -14.07 7.65 -3.38
N SER A 199 -14.64 7.47 -2.19
CA SER A 199 -15.92 6.81 -1.96
C SER A 199 -16.82 7.63 -1.03
N GLY A 200 -18.10 7.25 -0.93
CA GLY A 200 -19.08 7.98 -0.13
C GLY A 200 -19.44 9.34 -0.72
N LEU A 201 -19.26 9.51 -2.03
CA LEU A 201 -19.60 10.72 -2.77
C LEU A 201 -21.00 10.61 -3.40
N LEU A 202 -21.52 11.72 -3.92
CA LEU A 202 -22.80 11.72 -4.62
C LEU A 202 -22.65 11.25 -6.07
N PRO A 203 -23.42 10.25 -6.53
CA PRO A 203 -23.37 9.77 -7.90
C PRO A 203 -23.53 10.88 -8.95
N GLY A 204 -22.67 10.86 -9.98
CA GLY A 204 -22.71 11.80 -11.11
C GLY A 204 -22.29 13.25 -10.80
N GLN A 205 -22.01 13.61 -9.54
CA GLN A 205 -21.57 14.95 -9.17
C GLN A 205 -20.06 15.11 -9.32
N PRO A 206 -19.53 16.16 -9.97
CA PRO A 206 -18.09 16.23 -10.23
C PRO A 206 -17.28 16.33 -8.92
N VAL A 207 -16.22 15.53 -8.82
CA VAL A 207 -15.18 15.64 -7.78
C VAL A 207 -13.83 15.96 -8.41
N LEU A 208 -13.14 16.95 -7.85
CA LEU A 208 -11.79 17.34 -8.19
C LEU A 208 -10.82 16.73 -7.18
N LEU A 209 -9.90 15.89 -7.63
CA LEU A 209 -8.73 15.53 -6.85
C LEU A 209 -7.67 16.62 -7.00
N PHE A 210 -7.11 17.06 -5.86
CA PHE A 210 -5.99 17.99 -5.86
C PHE A 210 -4.90 17.53 -4.89
N SER A 211 -3.66 17.91 -5.19
CA SER A 211 -2.52 17.79 -4.29
C SER A 211 -2.11 19.16 -3.75
N ALA A 212 -1.48 19.17 -2.60
CA ALA A 212 -0.92 20.35 -1.97
C ALA A 212 0.31 19.95 -1.13
N ASN A 213 1.06 20.94 -0.66
CA ASN A 213 2.30 20.73 0.08
C ASN A 213 2.19 21.03 1.58
N ASN A 214 1.06 21.55 2.08
CA ASN A 214 0.89 21.89 3.49
C ASN A 214 -0.37 21.24 4.10
N ALA A 215 -0.22 20.73 5.33
CA ALA A 215 -1.36 20.34 6.17
C ALA A 215 -1.93 21.60 6.83
N VAL A 216 -3.17 21.93 6.50
CA VAL A 216 -3.83 23.14 7.00
C VAL A 216 -4.10 23.00 8.50
N ALA A 217 -3.81 24.06 9.27
CA ALA A 217 -3.97 24.10 10.72
C ALA A 217 -3.32 22.91 11.44
N GLY A 218 -2.09 22.53 11.05
CA GLY A 218 -1.37 21.42 11.66
C GLY A 218 -1.99 20.04 11.41
N GLY A 219 -2.87 19.92 10.40
CA GLY A 219 -3.59 18.68 10.09
C GLY A 219 -4.99 18.60 10.70
N SER A 220 -5.44 19.59 11.47
CA SER A 220 -6.82 19.66 11.93
C SER A 220 -7.80 20.22 10.88
N GLY A 221 -7.28 20.88 9.84
CA GLY A 221 -8.08 21.53 8.81
C GLY A 221 -8.75 22.82 9.26
N VAL A 222 -9.47 23.46 8.34
CA VAL A 222 -10.32 24.64 8.62
C VAL A 222 -11.65 24.49 7.90
N LEU A 223 -12.69 25.16 8.40
CA LEU A 223 -14.01 25.15 7.78
C LEU A 223 -13.94 25.63 6.33
N PHE A 224 -14.52 24.86 5.42
CA PHE A 224 -14.61 25.21 4.01
C PHE A 224 -15.79 24.50 3.33
N GLY A 225 -16.83 25.27 3.01
CA GLY A 225 -18.11 24.73 2.57
C GLY A 225 -18.74 23.87 3.66
N ASP A 226 -19.24 22.70 3.28
CA ASP A 226 -19.91 21.77 4.19
C ASP A 226 -18.92 20.85 4.93
N GLY A 227 -17.61 21.02 4.68
CA GLY A 227 -16.56 20.19 5.26
C GLY A 227 -15.34 20.96 5.72
N LEU A 228 -14.20 20.26 5.76
CA LEU A 228 -12.92 20.78 6.21
C LEU A 228 -11.94 20.80 5.05
N ARG A 229 -11.23 21.91 4.87
CA ARG A 229 -10.06 21.97 4.01
C ARG A 229 -8.82 21.56 4.79
N CYS A 230 -8.27 20.41 4.42
CA CYS A 230 -7.19 19.74 5.12
C CYS A 230 -5.84 19.92 4.40
N ALA A 231 -5.87 19.94 3.06
CA ALA A 231 -4.69 20.18 2.22
C ALA A 231 -4.67 21.61 1.65
N GLY A 232 -3.52 22.27 1.74
CA GLY A 232 -3.35 23.68 1.32
C GLY A 232 -1.91 24.06 0.96
N GLY A 233 -1.68 25.34 0.74
CA GLY A 233 -0.41 25.86 0.21
C GLY A 233 -0.40 25.88 -1.32
N PHE A 234 0.64 25.30 -1.94
CA PHE A 234 0.77 25.19 -3.39
C PHE A 234 -0.13 24.07 -3.92
N VAL A 235 -1.38 24.42 -4.21
CA VAL A 235 -2.38 23.48 -4.73
C VAL A 235 -2.18 23.22 -6.22
N ARG A 236 -2.18 21.94 -6.60
CA ARG A 236 -2.24 21.46 -7.99
C ARG A 236 -3.48 20.61 -8.19
N ARG A 237 -4.24 20.92 -9.24
CA ARG A 237 -5.43 20.16 -9.65
C ARG A 237 -4.98 18.96 -10.47
N LEU A 238 -5.33 17.74 -10.05
CA LEU A 238 -4.89 16.51 -10.70
C LEU A 238 -5.88 16.00 -11.74
N GLY A 239 -7.18 16.20 -11.48
CA GLY A 239 -8.22 15.82 -12.44
C GLY A 239 -9.62 15.87 -11.82
N VAL A 240 -10.63 15.98 -12.68
CA VAL A 240 -12.04 15.87 -12.28
C VAL A 240 -12.56 14.51 -12.73
N SER A 241 -13.18 13.76 -11.83
CA SER A 241 -13.89 12.53 -12.14
C SER A 241 -15.30 12.60 -11.54
N PRO A 242 -16.37 12.29 -12.28
CA PRO A 242 -17.68 12.08 -11.67
C PRO A 242 -17.75 10.71 -10.99
N PRO A 243 -18.29 10.58 -9.76
CA PRO A 243 -18.51 9.30 -9.13
C PRO A 243 -19.54 8.47 -9.88
N ASP A 244 -19.36 7.15 -9.85
CA ASP A 244 -20.28 6.16 -10.41
C ASP A 244 -21.59 6.05 -9.62
N ALA A 245 -22.44 5.09 -9.98
CA ALA A 245 -23.72 4.84 -9.31
C ALA A 245 -23.57 4.46 -7.83
N ALA A 246 -22.42 3.93 -7.42
CA ALA A 246 -22.10 3.59 -6.04
C ALA A 246 -21.44 4.76 -5.28
N GLY A 247 -21.20 5.89 -5.93
CA GLY A 247 -20.56 7.05 -5.31
C GLY A 247 -19.04 6.96 -5.25
N ASN A 248 -18.42 6.18 -6.14
CA ASN A 248 -16.97 6.00 -6.21
C ASN A 248 -16.35 6.75 -7.40
N ALA A 249 -15.21 7.39 -7.20
CA ALA A 249 -14.42 8.06 -8.24
C ALA A 249 -12.94 7.65 -8.14
N SER A 250 -12.23 7.60 -9.26
CA SER A 250 -10.82 7.21 -9.29
C SER A 250 -9.95 8.14 -10.14
N TRP A 251 -8.65 8.18 -9.84
CA TRP A 251 -7.63 8.90 -10.60
C TRP A 251 -6.32 8.11 -10.64
N GLY A 252 -5.54 8.34 -11.69
CA GLY A 252 -4.25 7.68 -11.89
C GLY A 252 -4.37 6.34 -12.63
N PRO A 253 -3.24 5.63 -12.82
CA PRO A 253 -1.86 6.04 -12.50
C PRO A 253 -1.36 7.19 -13.40
N GLY A 254 -0.09 7.59 -13.29
CA GLY A 254 0.51 8.60 -14.18
C GLY A 254 0.26 10.05 -13.76
N LEU A 255 0.09 10.30 -12.45
CA LEU A 255 -0.23 11.63 -11.93
C LEU A 255 1.00 12.45 -11.53
N ARG A 256 2.21 11.86 -11.50
CA ARG A 256 3.44 12.52 -11.04
C ARG A 256 3.74 13.81 -11.76
N VAL A 257 3.64 13.82 -13.08
CA VAL A 257 3.96 15.01 -13.89
C VAL A 257 2.98 16.14 -13.61
N VAL A 258 1.68 15.84 -13.54
CA VAL A 258 0.62 16.83 -13.27
C VAL A 258 0.72 17.35 -11.85
N GLY A 259 0.90 16.46 -10.89
CA GLY A 259 1.03 16.79 -9.47
C GLY A 259 2.39 17.32 -9.07
N GLY A 260 3.40 17.19 -9.94
CA GLY A 260 4.72 17.76 -9.80
C GLY A 260 5.47 17.29 -8.56
N TRP A 261 5.36 16.01 -8.19
CA TRP A 261 6.10 15.43 -7.07
C TRP A 261 7.31 14.63 -7.52
N ASN A 262 8.33 14.59 -6.66
CA ASN A 262 9.54 13.81 -6.84
C ASN A 262 9.76 12.88 -5.64
N GLY A 263 10.74 11.97 -5.75
CA GLY A 263 11.19 11.18 -4.62
C GLY A 263 11.68 12.05 -3.47
N GLY A 264 11.24 11.73 -2.26
CA GLY A 264 11.46 12.50 -1.02
C GLY A 264 10.37 13.52 -0.72
N ASP A 265 9.46 13.81 -1.65
CA ASP A 265 8.38 14.78 -1.41
C ASP A 265 7.31 14.22 -0.45
N ILE A 266 6.81 15.09 0.41
CA ILE A 266 5.56 14.85 1.15
C ILE A 266 4.44 15.64 0.48
N ARG A 267 3.40 14.94 0.03
CA ARG A 267 2.24 15.52 -0.65
C ARG A 267 0.95 15.18 0.08
N ARG A 268 0.02 16.12 0.04
CA ARG A 268 -1.28 16.02 0.71
C ARG A 268 -2.38 16.13 -0.31
N PHE A 269 -3.29 15.16 -0.31
CA PHE A 269 -4.34 15.02 -1.29
C PHE A 269 -5.69 15.19 -0.61
N GLN A 270 -6.66 15.71 -1.35
CA GLN A 270 -8.03 15.82 -0.90
C GLN A 270 -8.96 15.89 -2.12
N GLY A 271 -10.14 15.27 -2.01
CA GLY A 271 -11.21 15.39 -2.99
C GLY A 271 -12.13 16.55 -2.64
N TRP A 272 -12.40 17.44 -3.60
CA TRP A 272 -13.38 18.52 -3.48
C TRP A 272 -14.55 18.22 -4.42
N TYR A 273 -15.72 17.93 -3.87
CA TYR A 273 -16.87 17.43 -4.63
C TYR A 273 -18.12 18.28 -4.44
N ARG A 274 -19.01 18.23 -5.43
CA ARG A 274 -20.28 18.95 -5.38
C ARG A 274 -21.29 18.23 -4.49
N ASP A 275 -21.99 19.02 -3.69
CA ASP A 275 -23.06 18.59 -2.79
C ASP A 275 -24.14 19.69 -2.71
N PRO A 276 -24.99 19.84 -3.74
CA PRO A 276 -25.98 20.92 -3.79
C PRO A 276 -26.97 20.92 -2.62
N GLY A 277 -27.29 19.74 -2.08
CA GLY A 277 -28.21 19.57 -0.94
C GLY A 277 -27.50 19.47 0.41
N GLY A 278 -26.23 19.86 0.48
CA GLY A 278 -25.38 19.58 1.63
C GLY A 278 -25.85 20.25 2.93
N PRO A 279 -25.43 19.72 4.10
CA PRO A 279 -25.95 20.13 5.41
C PRO A 279 -25.75 21.61 5.77
N CYS A 280 -24.80 22.31 5.14
CA CYS A 280 -24.58 23.74 5.35
C CYS A 280 -25.12 24.62 4.22
N GLY A 281 -25.63 24.02 3.14
CA GLY A 281 -26.13 24.74 1.97
C GLY A 281 -25.03 25.41 1.14
N SER A 282 -23.74 25.08 1.31
CA SER A 282 -22.65 25.69 0.55
C SER A 282 -22.48 25.10 -0.85
N GLY A 283 -23.15 23.98 -1.13
CA GLY A 283 -23.18 23.36 -2.46
C GLY A 283 -21.98 22.45 -2.78
N PHE A 284 -21.07 22.25 -1.83
CA PHE A 284 -19.89 21.39 -1.96
C PHE A 284 -19.36 20.94 -0.61
N ASN A 285 -18.61 19.84 -0.62
CA ASN A 285 -17.98 19.26 0.55
C ASN A 285 -16.59 18.67 0.15
N LEU A 286 -15.82 18.19 1.13
CA LEU A 286 -14.48 17.63 0.93
C LEU A 286 -14.33 16.28 1.61
N THR A 287 -13.44 15.45 1.07
CA THR A 287 -12.99 14.22 1.75
C THR A 287 -12.12 14.56 2.96
N GLN A 288 -11.71 13.56 3.74
CA GLN A 288 -10.56 13.74 4.63
C GLN A 288 -9.27 14.01 3.83
N GLY A 289 -8.23 14.48 4.52
CA GLY A 289 -6.91 14.63 3.92
C GLY A 289 -6.17 13.29 3.86
N LEU A 290 -5.38 13.09 2.81
CA LEU A 290 -4.47 11.94 2.67
C LEU A 290 -3.04 12.45 2.49
N GLU A 291 -2.12 12.06 3.35
CA GLU A 291 -0.70 12.41 3.26
C GLU A 291 0.10 11.23 2.69
N VAL A 292 0.86 11.47 1.64
CA VAL A 292 1.74 10.47 1.01
C VAL A 292 3.17 10.99 1.04
N VAL A 293 4.09 10.13 1.48
CA VAL A 293 5.53 10.36 1.43
C VAL A 293 6.07 9.56 0.26
N PHE A 294 6.48 10.25 -0.80
CA PHE A 294 7.01 9.60 -1.99
C PHE A 294 8.47 9.18 -1.75
N ALA A 295 8.76 7.90 -1.95
CA ALA A 295 10.12 7.38 -2.05
C ALA A 295 10.70 7.71 -3.44
N PRO A 296 12.04 7.71 -3.59
CA PRO A 296 12.70 7.75 -4.89
C PRO A 296 12.11 6.79 -5.93
#